data_AF-A0A3B9SXB9-F1
#
_entry.id   AF-A0A3B9SXB9-F1
#
_cell.length_a   1.000
_cell.length_b   1.000
_cell.length_c   1.000
_cell.angle_alpha   90.00
_cell.angle_beta   90.00
_cell.angle_gamma   90.00
#
_symmetry.space_group_name_H-M   'P 1'
#
loop_
_entity.id
_entity.type
_entity.pdbx_description
1 polymer ?
#
loop_
_entity_poly.entity_id
_entity_poly.type
_entity_poly.pdbx_seq_one_letter_code
_entity_poly.pdbx_strand_id
1 'polypeptide(L)'
;NCWNNIWVHCWDTVWGGVFAKLAPVTNTERDWYIFRWNCEFWSGITHLNPGLVDTIWNKEFEWDTQPEDTAATDYLKKTPAGFAMLNEYGSARYNTAGELCCLVYAKEAENHEKNHDPLRFAKWAEGQMEYIMGKNPMNRPYIVGWSPTAASHPHHRAAHGSKDQNMDNPPDQVHILWGALVGGPGADDWHRDITKDYVYNEVAVDYNAAIVGACAGLYHFFGTEDMKSEENFPPPESSYKTPEEIREFVVKSAVGQEDHRATQVLISFTNETLLPPRYLKEARARYYFNISELFQYGQTVKDIKVDIQYDKMGSQPRSDSKIQYQIVQYNDEGDCYLEFLWEGYKYYGAMDVQFALVDETPNADYEFVLDPTNDYSREGQVTEKGLGKSLNECPTEYDKITLYADGKLVWGTPPENCPDPEWLVKDDEPTNPPVPTKKVSYGDVNCDGDVDVSDAVLLARFIAEDSEATIGEQGLLNADCLADNDLTPDDIVLILKYVAKMIPITTLGKK
;
A
#
# COMPACT_ATOMS: atom_id res chain seq x y z
N ASN A 1 13.52 -50.43 0.37
CA ASN A 1 13.70 -49.03 -0.08
C ASN A 1 12.79 -48.14 0.71
N CYS A 2 13.32 -47.44 1.72
CA CYS A 2 12.54 -46.41 2.41
C CYS A 2 12.22 -45.31 1.40
N TRP A 3 11.07 -44.66 1.58
CA TRP A 3 10.73 -43.52 0.75
C TRP A 3 11.59 -42.34 1.19
N ASN A 4 12.37 -41.80 0.25
CA ASN A 4 13.27 -40.67 0.47
C ASN A 4 12.67 -39.44 -0.23
N ASN A 5 12.26 -38.43 0.54
CA ASN A 5 11.67 -37.23 0.01
C ASN A 5 12.73 -36.24 -0.49
N ILE A 6 13.08 -36.31 -1.77
CA ILE A 6 14.02 -35.37 -2.42
C ILE A 6 13.35 -34.06 -2.88
N TRP A 7 12.13 -33.79 -2.42
CA TRP A 7 11.38 -32.56 -2.68
C TRP A 7 11.13 -31.81 -1.36
N VAL A 8 10.18 -30.89 -1.31
CA VAL A 8 9.78 -30.19 -0.08
C VAL A 8 8.28 -29.91 -0.05
N HIS A 9 7.76 -29.60 1.13
CA HIS A 9 6.38 -29.16 1.29
C HIS A 9 6.08 -27.97 0.37
N CYS A 10 5.10 -28.11 -0.52
CA CYS A 10 4.63 -27.04 -1.40
C CYS A 10 3.15 -27.25 -1.76
N TRP A 11 2.61 -26.37 -2.60
CA TRP A 11 1.21 -26.40 -3.05
C TRP A 11 0.82 -27.70 -3.77
N ASP A 12 1.76 -28.38 -4.43
CA ASP A 12 1.53 -29.63 -5.17
C ASP A 12 1.88 -30.88 -4.34
N THR A 13 2.90 -30.78 -3.48
CA THR A 13 3.42 -31.92 -2.71
C THR A 13 3.52 -31.56 -1.23
N VAL A 14 2.58 -32.07 -0.43
CA VAL A 14 2.44 -31.68 0.99
C VAL A 14 3.12 -32.61 2.00
N TRP A 15 3.86 -33.62 1.53
CA TRP A 15 4.38 -34.71 2.38
C TRP A 15 5.26 -34.25 3.54
N GLY A 16 6.08 -33.20 3.38
CA GLY A 16 6.89 -32.65 4.48
C GLY A 16 6.03 -32.29 5.70
N GLY A 17 4.97 -31.51 5.49
CA GLY A 17 3.98 -31.18 6.51
C GLY A 17 3.17 -32.39 7.02
N VAL A 18 2.88 -33.38 6.17
CA VAL A 18 2.19 -34.61 6.59
C VAL A 18 3.03 -35.37 7.61
N PHE A 19 4.31 -35.62 7.32
CA PHE A 19 5.18 -36.36 8.25
C PHE A 19 5.62 -35.52 9.45
N ALA A 20 5.72 -34.20 9.31
CA ALA A 20 5.88 -33.29 10.45
C ALA A 20 4.72 -33.41 11.47
N LYS A 21 3.53 -33.80 11.04
CA LYS A 21 2.37 -34.08 11.92
C LYS A 21 2.27 -35.54 12.33
N LEU A 22 2.53 -36.47 11.42
CA LEU A 22 2.37 -37.90 11.69
C LEU A 22 3.46 -38.46 12.60
N ALA A 23 4.72 -38.00 12.47
CA ALA A 23 5.82 -38.57 13.24
C ALA A 23 5.63 -38.40 14.76
N PRO A 24 5.30 -37.20 15.29
CA PRO A 24 5.03 -37.05 16.72
C PRO A 24 3.77 -37.79 17.20
N VAL A 25 2.75 -37.93 16.34
CA VAL A 25 1.48 -38.57 16.70
C VAL A 25 1.61 -40.09 16.75
N THR A 26 2.30 -40.69 15.78
CA THR A 26 2.44 -42.14 15.69
C THR A 26 3.63 -42.67 16.47
N ASN A 27 4.65 -41.83 16.67
CA ASN A 27 5.95 -42.20 17.22
C ASN A 27 6.57 -43.46 16.60
N THR A 28 6.42 -43.62 15.28
CA THR A 28 7.01 -44.77 14.55
C THR A 28 8.36 -44.40 13.92
N GLU A 29 9.28 -45.36 13.91
CA GLU A 29 10.62 -45.22 13.32
C GLU A 29 10.54 -44.81 11.84
N ARG A 30 9.55 -45.33 11.10
CA ARG A 30 9.29 -44.95 9.70
C ARG A 30 8.95 -43.47 9.56
N ASP A 31 7.98 -42.96 10.32
CA ASP A 31 7.49 -41.60 10.12
C ASP A 31 8.53 -40.56 10.53
N TRP A 32 9.24 -40.83 11.63
CA TRP A 32 10.40 -40.04 12.04
C TRP A 32 11.53 -40.09 11.02
N TYR A 33 11.84 -41.27 10.47
CA TYR A 33 12.83 -41.39 9.41
C TYR A 33 12.45 -40.54 8.20
N ILE A 34 11.22 -40.65 7.70
CA ILE A 34 10.78 -39.90 6.52
C ILE A 34 10.85 -38.39 6.75
N PHE A 35 10.42 -37.92 7.93
CA PHE A 35 10.45 -36.50 8.25
C PHE A 35 11.89 -35.99 8.40
N ARG A 36 12.71 -36.67 9.19
CA ARG A 36 14.12 -36.32 9.45
C ARG A 36 14.94 -36.38 8.17
N TRP A 37 14.77 -37.42 7.37
CA TRP A 37 15.53 -37.63 6.14
C TRP A 37 15.38 -36.45 5.17
N ASN A 38 14.19 -35.85 5.07
CA ASN A 38 13.99 -34.64 4.28
C ASN A 38 14.78 -33.44 4.85
N CYS A 39 14.78 -33.25 6.17
CA CYS A 39 15.55 -32.20 6.83
C CYS A 39 17.07 -32.38 6.62
N GLU A 40 17.56 -33.62 6.67
CA GLU A 40 18.95 -33.99 6.39
C GLU A 40 19.32 -33.72 4.92
N PHE A 41 18.46 -34.12 3.98
CA PHE A 41 18.64 -33.85 2.54
C PHE A 41 18.79 -32.36 2.25
N TRP A 42 17.93 -31.52 2.83
CA TRP A 42 17.95 -30.07 2.62
C TRP A 42 19.13 -29.39 3.29
N SER A 43 19.46 -29.78 4.52
CA SER A 43 20.50 -29.13 5.31
C SER A 43 21.92 -29.58 4.95
N GLY A 44 22.07 -30.80 4.41
CA GLY A 44 23.37 -31.43 4.22
C GLY A 44 23.95 -32.03 5.51
N ILE A 45 23.14 -32.12 6.57
CA ILE A 45 23.50 -32.78 7.83
C ILE A 45 23.46 -34.29 7.60
N THR A 46 24.43 -35.02 8.15
CA THR A 46 24.59 -36.47 7.99
C THR A 46 23.30 -37.23 8.23
N HIS A 47 22.94 -38.09 7.28
CA HIS A 47 21.77 -38.94 7.38
C HIS A 47 21.87 -39.93 8.55
N LEU A 48 20.76 -40.19 9.24
CA LEU A 48 20.65 -41.32 10.16
C LEU A 48 19.85 -42.47 9.53
N ASN A 49 20.41 -43.68 9.57
CA ASN A 49 19.86 -44.85 8.90
C ASN A 49 19.33 -45.89 9.91
N PRO A 50 18.00 -45.98 10.11
CA PRO A 50 17.40 -46.88 11.10
C PRO A 50 17.35 -48.35 10.64
N GLY A 51 17.82 -48.67 9.43
CA GLY A 51 17.72 -50.00 8.83
C GLY A 51 16.65 -50.10 7.73
N LEU A 52 16.32 -51.34 7.33
CA LEU A 52 15.46 -51.60 6.18
C LEU A 52 13.97 -51.32 6.49
N VAL A 53 13.21 -50.77 5.53
CA VAL A 53 11.76 -50.46 5.63
C VAL A 53 10.95 -51.52 6.34
N ASP A 54 11.07 -52.76 5.88
CA ASP A 54 10.23 -53.87 6.33
C ASP A 54 10.45 -54.18 7.81
N THR A 55 11.57 -53.70 8.37
CA THR A 55 11.94 -53.86 9.77
C THR A 55 11.56 -52.67 10.66
N ILE A 56 11.28 -51.49 10.08
CA ILE A 56 11.02 -50.26 10.83
C ILE A 56 9.56 -49.78 10.75
N TRP A 57 8.73 -50.35 9.86
CA TRP A 57 7.38 -49.84 9.53
C TRP A 57 6.46 -49.62 10.73
N ASN A 58 6.52 -50.50 11.74
CA ASN A 58 5.74 -50.41 12.98
C ASN A 58 6.63 -50.39 14.23
N LYS A 59 7.93 -50.16 14.07
CA LYS A 59 8.85 -50.09 15.20
C LYS A 59 8.63 -48.75 15.91
N GLU A 60 8.54 -48.77 17.23
CA GLU A 60 8.53 -47.55 18.03
C GLU A 60 9.86 -46.79 17.84
N PHE A 61 9.77 -45.48 17.68
CA PHE A 61 10.93 -44.63 17.54
C PHE A 61 11.53 -44.33 18.91
N GLU A 62 12.83 -44.54 19.02
CA GLU A 62 13.63 -44.12 20.16
C GLU A 62 14.73 -43.16 19.68
N TRP A 63 14.73 -41.95 20.22
CA TRP A 63 15.76 -40.95 19.98
C TRP A 63 17.16 -41.51 20.26
N ASP A 64 18.16 -41.03 19.54
CA ASP A 64 19.58 -41.35 19.75
C ASP A 64 19.98 -42.82 19.47
N THR A 65 19.09 -43.64 18.88
CA THR A 65 19.37 -45.06 18.59
C THR A 65 19.73 -45.35 17.13
N GLN A 66 19.46 -44.42 16.22
CA GLN A 66 19.70 -44.60 14.79
C GLN A 66 21.17 -44.30 14.44
N PRO A 67 21.89 -45.22 13.78
CA PRO A 67 23.28 -45.00 13.41
C PRO A 67 23.42 -43.99 12.27
N GLU A 68 24.53 -43.26 12.26
CA GLU A 68 24.91 -42.37 11.17
C GLU A 68 25.20 -43.13 9.88
N ASP A 69 24.72 -42.61 8.75
CA ASP A 69 25.04 -43.07 7.41
C ASP A 69 26.15 -42.21 6.81
N THR A 70 27.38 -42.47 7.24
CA THR A 70 28.56 -41.70 6.80
C THR A 70 28.89 -41.89 5.32
N ALA A 71 28.23 -42.82 4.62
CA ALA A 71 28.42 -43.09 3.20
C ALA A 71 27.38 -42.37 2.32
N ALA A 72 26.38 -41.73 2.92
CA ALA A 72 25.32 -41.05 2.19
C ALA A 72 25.84 -39.83 1.41
N THR A 73 25.39 -39.68 0.16
CA THR A 73 25.79 -38.60 -0.76
C THR A 73 24.58 -37.88 -1.37
N ASP A 74 23.39 -38.30 -0.99
CA ASP A 74 22.09 -37.87 -1.44
C ASP A 74 21.64 -36.63 -0.67
N TYR A 75 22.32 -35.51 -0.92
CA TYR A 75 21.96 -34.19 -0.39
C TYR A 75 21.53 -33.24 -1.51
N LEU A 76 20.74 -32.23 -1.15
CA LEU A 76 20.40 -31.16 -2.06
C LEU A 76 21.67 -30.38 -2.45
N LYS A 77 21.84 -30.14 -3.75
CA LYS A 77 22.93 -29.31 -4.24
C LYS A 77 22.73 -27.87 -3.78
N LYS A 78 23.77 -27.30 -3.16
CA LYS A 78 23.81 -25.89 -2.78
C LYS A 78 24.45 -25.05 -3.88
N THR A 79 24.10 -23.77 -3.94
CA THR A 79 24.80 -22.76 -4.73
C THR A 79 26.23 -22.56 -4.20
N PRO A 80 27.12 -21.87 -4.95
CA PRO A 80 28.47 -21.54 -4.47
C PRO A 80 28.51 -20.85 -3.09
N ALA A 81 27.54 -19.98 -2.78
CA ALA A 81 27.44 -19.31 -1.49
C ALA A 81 26.65 -20.09 -0.42
N GLY A 82 26.21 -21.32 -0.71
CA GLY A 82 25.61 -22.22 0.28
C GLY A 82 24.09 -22.15 0.39
N PHE A 83 23.41 -21.48 -0.54
CA PHE A 83 21.94 -21.46 -0.61
C PHE A 83 21.41 -22.80 -1.10
N ALA A 84 20.43 -23.37 -0.37
CA ALA A 84 19.80 -24.64 -0.72
C ALA A 84 18.77 -24.42 -1.83
N MET A 85 19.11 -24.85 -3.06
CA MET A 85 18.32 -24.53 -4.25
C MET A 85 17.79 -25.80 -4.93
N LEU A 86 16.48 -26.02 -4.83
CA LEU A 86 15.80 -27.14 -5.47
C LEU A 86 15.47 -26.88 -6.94
N ASN A 87 15.03 -25.66 -7.24
CA ASN A 87 14.58 -25.23 -8.56
C ASN A 87 14.84 -23.73 -8.69
N GLU A 88 15.17 -23.27 -9.89
CA GLU A 88 15.35 -21.84 -10.18
C GLU A 88 14.02 -21.08 -10.09
N TYR A 89 12.90 -21.70 -10.45
CA TYR A 89 11.58 -21.08 -10.34
C TYR A 89 11.08 -21.14 -8.89
N GLY A 90 11.10 -20.00 -8.20
CA GLY A 90 10.72 -19.91 -6.79
C GLY A 90 11.68 -20.65 -5.86
N SER A 91 12.97 -20.40 -6.05
CA SER A 91 14.04 -20.97 -5.25
C SER A 91 13.90 -20.62 -3.76
N ALA A 92 13.62 -19.34 -3.44
CA ALA A 92 13.37 -18.87 -2.07
C ALA A 92 12.11 -19.49 -1.44
N ARG A 93 11.05 -19.73 -2.23
CA ARG A 93 9.84 -20.42 -1.76
C ARG A 93 10.14 -21.84 -1.29
N TYR A 94 10.91 -22.60 -2.06
CA TYR A 94 11.22 -23.99 -1.68
C TYR A 94 12.20 -24.02 -0.50
N ASN A 95 13.15 -23.08 -0.49
CA ASN A 95 14.11 -22.94 0.60
C ASN A 95 13.41 -22.67 1.94
N THR A 96 12.54 -21.66 2.00
CA THR A 96 11.77 -21.32 3.21
C THR A 96 10.80 -22.43 3.64
N ALA A 97 10.32 -23.26 2.70
CA ALA A 97 9.55 -24.46 3.04
C ALA A 97 10.42 -25.55 3.69
N GLY A 98 11.67 -25.68 3.26
CA GLY A 98 12.67 -26.54 3.88
C GLY A 98 13.01 -26.05 5.29
N GLU A 99 13.23 -24.75 5.44
CA GLU A 99 13.41 -24.09 6.74
C GLU A 99 12.25 -24.40 7.69
N LEU A 100 11.00 -24.19 7.26
CA LEU A 100 9.81 -24.50 8.05
C LEU A 100 9.80 -25.97 8.52
N CYS A 101 10.07 -26.93 7.63
CA CYS A 101 10.12 -28.35 7.99
C CYS A 101 11.22 -28.62 9.04
N CYS A 102 12.41 -28.08 8.83
CA CYS A 102 13.55 -28.18 9.73
C CYS A 102 13.28 -27.57 11.11
N LEU A 103 12.60 -26.43 11.17
CA LEU A 103 12.23 -25.75 12.42
C LEU A 103 11.16 -26.53 13.19
N VAL A 104 10.19 -27.12 12.49
CA VAL A 104 9.21 -28.01 13.12
C VAL A 104 9.90 -29.27 13.67
N TYR A 105 10.86 -29.84 12.95
CA TYR A 105 11.64 -30.97 13.47
C TYR A 105 12.44 -30.58 14.72
N ALA A 106 13.14 -29.45 14.68
CA ALA A 106 13.94 -28.95 15.80
C ALA A 106 13.10 -28.79 17.08
N LYS A 107 11.85 -28.34 16.95
CA LYS A 107 10.92 -28.20 18.08
C LYS A 107 10.64 -29.53 18.77
N GLU A 108 10.47 -30.59 17.99
CA GLU A 108 10.25 -31.92 18.54
C GLU A 108 11.54 -32.54 19.08
N ALA A 109 12.69 -32.17 18.53
CA ALA A 109 13.99 -32.69 18.96
C ALA A 109 14.55 -32.01 20.23
N GLU A 110 14.22 -30.73 20.47
CA GLU A 110 14.81 -29.86 21.52
C GLU A 110 14.90 -30.52 22.91
N ASN A 111 13.89 -31.28 23.31
CA ASN A 111 13.81 -31.90 24.64
C ASN A 111 14.16 -33.40 24.65
N HIS A 112 14.46 -33.98 23.49
CA HIS A 112 14.54 -35.42 23.31
C HIS A 112 15.89 -35.92 22.79
N GLU A 113 16.47 -35.24 21.81
CA GLU A 113 17.72 -35.64 21.17
C GLU A 113 18.93 -35.17 21.98
N LYS A 114 19.85 -36.09 22.31
CA LYS A 114 21.00 -35.79 23.19
C LYS A 114 22.35 -36.10 22.56
N ASN A 115 22.40 -37.03 21.60
CA ASN A 115 23.66 -37.40 20.95
C ASN A 115 24.05 -36.42 19.85
N HIS A 116 23.10 -35.65 19.34
CA HIS A 116 23.31 -34.57 18.37
C HIS A 116 22.82 -33.25 18.94
N ASP A 117 23.28 -32.13 18.37
CA ASP A 117 22.72 -30.82 18.67
C ASP A 117 21.25 -30.78 18.20
N PRO A 118 20.26 -30.67 19.10
CA PRO A 118 18.85 -30.71 18.71
C PRO A 118 18.44 -29.49 17.88
N LEU A 119 19.20 -28.38 17.95
CA LEU A 119 18.95 -27.16 17.18
C LEU A 119 19.73 -27.09 15.87
N ARG A 120 20.44 -28.15 15.46
CA ARG A 120 21.25 -28.15 14.22
C ARG A 120 20.44 -27.79 12.96
N PHE A 121 19.19 -28.22 12.89
CA PHE A 121 18.28 -27.90 11.79
C PHE A 121 17.77 -26.46 11.86
N ALA A 122 17.53 -25.94 13.07
CA ALA A 122 17.18 -24.53 13.28
C ALA A 122 18.34 -23.60 12.90
N LYS A 123 19.58 -23.95 13.26
CA LYS A 123 20.79 -23.20 12.87
C LYS A 123 21.05 -23.21 11.36
N TRP A 124 20.76 -24.34 10.70
CA TRP A 124 20.78 -24.37 9.23
C TRP A 124 19.72 -23.42 8.65
N ALA A 125 18.50 -23.45 9.18
CA ALA A 125 17.41 -22.59 8.72
C ALA A 125 17.75 -21.11 8.92
N GLU A 126 18.32 -20.74 10.08
CA GLU A 126 18.82 -19.38 10.36
C GLU A 126 19.79 -18.92 9.27
N GLY A 127 20.79 -19.73 8.91
CA GLY A 127 21.73 -19.38 7.85
C GLY A 127 21.09 -19.24 6.46
N GLN A 128 20.01 -19.98 6.17
CA GLN A 128 19.26 -19.80 4.93
C GLN A 128 18.43 -18.50 4.94
N MET A 129 17.77 -18.20 6.05
CA MET A 129 17.02 -16.96 6.23
C MET A 129 17.95 -15.73 6.19
N GLU A 130 19.12 -15.78 6.83
CA GLU A 130 20.15 -14.74 6.72
C GLU A 130 20.54 -14.49 5.25
N TYR A 131 20.71 -15.56 4.47
CA TYR A 131 20.97 -15.46 3.03
C TYR A 131 19.82 -14.74 2.31
N ILE A 132 18.57 -15.12 2.59
CA ILE A 132 17.37 -14.48 2.04
C ILE A 132 17.26 -13.02 2.44
N MET A 133 17.70 -12.66 3.65
CA MET A 133 17.69 -11.31 4.20
C MET A 133 18.89 -10.46 3.80
N GLY A 134 19.78 -10.96 2.93
CA GLY A 134 20.83 -10.17 2.29
C GLY A 134 22.27 -10.60 2.59
N LYS A 135 22.50 -11.63 3.42
CA LYS A 135 23.83 -12.24 3.62
C LYS A 135 24.18 -13.16 2.45
N ASN A 136 24.16 -12.60 1.24
CA ASN A 136 24.40 -13.26 -0.03
C ASN A 136 25.39 -12.43 -0.87
N PRO A 137 25.96 -13.00 -1.96
CA PRO A 137 26.96 -12.32 -2.79
C PRO A 137 26.48 -11.00 -3.42
N MET A 138 25.16 -10.78 -3.49
CA MET A 138 24.57 -9.56 -4.05
C MET A 138 24.23 -8.51 -2.99
N ASN A 139 24.39 -8.81 -1.70
CA ASN A 139 23.94 -7.95 -0.59
C ASN A 139 22.48 -7.49 -0.73
N ARG A 140 21.63 -8.39 -1.25
CA ARG A 140 20.24 -8.11 -1.64
C ARG A 140 19.27 -8.99 -0.86
N PRO A 141 18.47 -8.41 0.05
CA PRO A 141 17.31 -9.12 0.57
C PRO A 141 16.32 -9.48 -0.53
N TYR A 142 15.76 -10.68 -0.50
CA TYR A 142 14.72 -11.13 -1.43
C TYR A 142 13.30 -10.93 -0.88
N ILE A 143 13.17 -10.18 0.23
CA ILE A 143 11.89 -9.78 0.82
C ILE A 143 11.67 -8.30 0.47
N VAL A 144 10.64 -8.00 -0.32
CA VAL A 144 10.35 -6.64 -0.79
C VAL A 144 10.11 -5.70 0.40
N GLY A 145 10.76 -4.54 0.37
CA GLY A 145 10.67 -3.53 1.43
C GLY A 145 11.49 -3.85 2.69
N TRP A 146 12.22 -4.96 2.75
CA TRP A 146 13.03 -5.29 3.93
C TRP A 146 14.15 -4.28 4.22
N SER A 147 14.77 -3.74 3.17
CA SER A 147 15.80 -2.72 3.27
C SER A 147 15.92 -1.92 1.96
N PRO A 148 16.69 -0.82 1.92
CA PRO A 148 16.94 -0.08 0.68
C PRO A 148 17.63 -0.88 -0.43
N THR A 149 18.26 -2.02 -0.11
CA THR A 149 18.92 -2.89 -1.10
C THR A 149 18.09 -4.13 -1.46
N ALA A 150 16.88 -4.27 -0.89
CA ALA A 150 15.98 -5.37 -1.19
C ALA A 150 15.58 -5.40 -2.67
N ALA A 151 15.15 -6.56 -3.15
CA ALA A 151 14.43 -6.65 -4.42
C ALA A 151 13.26 -5.66 -4.42
N SER A 152 13.21 -4.80 -5.43
CA SER A 152 12.26 -3.69 -5.51
C SER A 152 11.36 -3.75 -6.75
N HIS A 153 11.55 -4.74 -7.63
CA HIS A 153 10.76 -4.91 -8.85
C HIS A 153 10.01 -6.25 -8.91
N PRO A 154 9.13 -6.56 -7.93
CA PRO A 154 8.30 -7.76 -8.00
C PRO A 154 7.44 -7.77 -9.29
N HIS A 155 7.19 -8.96 -9.82
CA HIS A 155 6.29 -9.19 -10.95
C HIS A 155 4.81 -9.06 -10.51
N HIS A 156 4.43 -7.90 -9.98
CA HIS A 156 3.11 -7.69 -9.37
C HIS A 156 2.41 -6.47 -9.96
N ARG A 157 1.32 -6.70 -10.72
CA ARG A 157 0.62 -5.65 -11.49
C ARG A 157 0.16 -4.47 -10.65
N ALA A 158 -0.45 -4.73 -9.50
CA ALA A 158 -0.98 -3.67 -8.65
C ALA A 158 0.13 -2.92 -7.88
N ALA A 159 1.31 -3.53 -7.69
CA ALA A 159 2.45 -2.83 -7.13
C ALA A 159 3.13 -1.98 -8.21
N HIS A 160 3.21 -2.51 -9.43
CA HIS A 160 3.80 -1.83 -10.57
C HIS A 160 3.04 -0.58 -10.96
N GLY A 161 1.70 -0.64 -10.94
CA GLY A 161 0.87 0.55 -11.14
C GLY A 161 0.90 1.11 -12.57
N SER A 162 1.18 0.28 -13.57
CA SER A 162 1.14 0.69 -14.99
C SER A 162 -0.22 1.27 -15.39
N LYS A 163 -0.18 2.43 -16.06
CA LYS A 163 -1.35 3.14 -16.58
C LYS A 163 -1.70 2.76 -18.02
N ASP A 164 -0.79 2.08 -18.72
CA ASP A 164 -0.85 1.80 -20.17
C ASP A 164 -0.65 0.32 -20.51
N GLN A 165 -0.78 -0.58 -19.52
CA GLN A 165 -0.60 -2.03 -19.67
C GLN A 165 0.79 -2.44 -20.16
N ASN A 166 1.80 -1.60 -19.91
CA ASN A 166 3.16 -1.84 -20.33
C ASN A 166 4.06 -2.09 -19.11
N MET A 167 4.73 -3.24 -19.06
CA MET A 167 5.59 -3.60 -17.93
C MET A 167 6.89 -2.80 -17.84
N ASP A 168 7.28 -2.12 -18.92
CA ASP A 168 8.40 -1.19 -18.92
C ASP A 168 7.97 0.25 -18.56
N ASN A 169 6.66 0.48 -18.27
CA ASN A 169 6.12 1.79 -17.90
C ASN A 169 5.08 1.71 -16.75
N PRO A 170 5.35 2.29 -15.57
CA PRO A 170 6.57 3.02 -15.20
C PRO A 170 7.82 2.11 -15.12
N PRO A 171 9.04 2.67 -15.20
CA PRO A 171 10.27 1.88 -15.06
C PRO A 171 10.42 1.29 -13.65
N ASP A 172 10.02 2.06 -12.63
CA ASP A 172 10.04 1.68 -11.22
C ASP A 172 8.63 1.30 -10.74
N GLN A 173 8.53 0.54 -9.65
CA GLN A 173 7.23 0.23 -9.04
C GLN A 173 6.60 1.49 -8.45
N VAL A 174 5.29 1.67 -8.66
CA VAL A 174 4.55 2.74 -7.98
C VAL A 174 4.46 2.40 -6.49
N HIS A 175 4.07 1.20 -6.10
CA HIS A 175 3.83 0.83 -4.70
C HIS A 175 4.85 -0.18 -4.20
N ILE A 176 5.16 -0.11 -2.90
CA ILE A 176 6.00 -1.13 -2.24
C ILE A 176 5.09 -2.29 -1.81
N LEU A 177 5.37 -3.49 -2.33
CA LEU A 177 4.67 -4.72 -1.92
C LEU A 177 5.32 -5.31 -0.67
N TRP A 178 5.16 -4.64 0.46
CA TRP A 178 5.81 -4.97 1.73
C TRP A 178 5.72 -6.45 2.11
N GLY A 179 6.87 -7.06 2.40
CA GLY A 179 6.98 -8.44 2.88
C GLY A 179 6.86 -9.51 1.80
N ALA A 180 6.65 -9.16 0.53
CA ALA A 180 6.57 -10.16 -0.54
C ALA A 180 7.92 -10.85 -0.74
N LEU A 181 7.93 -12.19 -0.70
CA LEU A 181 9.10 -12.98 -1.03
C LEU A 181 9.17 -13.14 -2.54
N VAL A 182 10.22 -12.60 -3.17
CA VAL A 182 10.45 -12.83 -4.60
C VAL A 182 11.01 -14.23 -4.86
N GLY A 183 11.04 -14.66 -6.12
CA GLY A 183 11.51 -15.98 -6.53
C GLY A 183 12.86 -16.40 -5.96
N GLY A 184 13.79 -15.47 -5.74
CA GLY A 184 15.12 -15.75 -5.20
C GLY A 184 16.16 -15.97 -6.30
N PRO A 185 17.40 -16.33 -5.94
CA PRO A 185 18.50 -16.42 -6.91
C PRO A 185 18.46 -17.71 -7.74
N GLY A 186 19.25 -17.72 -8.82
CA GLY A 186 19.59 -18.90 -9.60
C GLY A 186 20.75 -19.72 -9.00
N ALA A 187 21.21 -20.72 -9.74
CA ALA A 187 22.20 -21.71 -9.28
C ALA A 187 23.61 -21.15 -9.00
N ASP A 188 23.89 -19.94 -9.48
CA ASP A 188 25.15 -19.21 -9.37
C ASP A 188 25.06 -18.02 -8.39
N ASP A 189 24.05 -18.00 -7.51
CA ASP A 189 23.77 -16.94 -6.54
C ASP A 189 23.34 -15.61 -7.19
N TRP A 190 23.06 -15.60 -8.50
CA TRP A 190 22.66 -14.40 -9.23
C TRP A 190 21.14 -14.18 -9.20
N HIS A 191 20.73 -12.91 -9.14
CA HIS A 191 19.33 -12.46 -9.19
C HIS A 191 19.23 -11.20 -10.04
N ARG A 192 18.25 -11.14 -10.94
CA ARG A 192 17.99 -9.98 -11.79
C ARG A 192 16.68 -9.32 -11.38
N ASP A 193 16.77 -8.15 -10.77
CA ASP A 193 15.63 -7.39 -10.25
C ASP A 193 15.02 -6.47 -11.31
N ILE A 194 14.13 -7.02 -12.13
CA ILE A 194 13.34 -6.29 -13.13
C ILE A 194 11.92 -6.85 -13.16
N THR A 195 10.94 -5.98 -13.30
CA THR A 195 9.50 -6.33 -13.24
C THR A 195 9.11 -7.44 -14.22
N LYS A 196 9.73 -7.48 -15.42
CA LYS A 196 9.42 -8.48 -16.45
C LYS A 196 10.06 -9.85 -16.27
N ASP A 197 10.94 -10.01 -15.29
CA ASP A 197 11.55 -11.29 -14.97
C ASP A 197 10.66 -12.07 -13.99
N TYR A 198 9.73 -12.84 -14.54
CA TYR A 198 8.81 -13.68 -13.78
C TYR A 198 9.48 -14.93 -13.18
N VAL A 199 10.79 -15.15 -13.34
CA VAL A 199 11.48 -16.26 -12.67
C VAL A 199 12.02 -15.78 -11.33
N TYR A 200 12.81 -14.70 -11.36
CA TYR A 200 13.48 -14.18 -10.18
C TYR A 200 12.59 -13.25 -9.33
N ASN A 201 11.58 -12.61 -9.93
CA ASN A 201 10.73 -11.61 -9.27
C ASN A 201 9.27 -12.01 -9.13
N GLU A 202 8.91 -13.26 -9.46
CA GLU A 202 7.56 -13.74 -9.14
C GLU A 202 7.28 -13.62 -7.64
N VAL A 203 6.05 -13.26 -7.32
CA VAL A 203 5.53 -13.21 -5.95
C VAL A 203 4.20 -13.95 -5.91
N ALA A 204 3.99 -14.76 -4.88
CA ALA A 204 2.79 -15.57 -4.77
C ALA A 204 2.45 -15.89 -3.31
N VAL A 205 1.18 -16.26 -3.08
CA VAL A 205 0.71 -16.67 -1.74
C VAL A 205 1.52 -17.87 -1.22
N ASP A 206 1.84 -18.85 -2.07
CA ASP A 206 2.61 -20.02 -1.65
C ASP A 206 4.08 -19.70 -1.35
N TYR A 207 4.64 -18.61 -1.92
CA TYR A 207 5.99 -18.15 -1.60
C TYR A 207 6.01 -17.58 -0.19
N ASN A 208 4.98 -16.83 0.18
CA ASN A 208 4.86 -16.22 1.49
C ASN A 208 4.33 -17.17 2.58
N ALA A 209 3.65 -18.26 2.23
CA ALA A 209 3.08 -19.19 3.23
C ALA A 209 4.16 -19.84 4.12
N ALA A 210 5.24 -20.33 3.51
CA ALA A 210 6.29 -21.02 4.23
C ALA A 210 7.20 -20.06 5.02
N ILE A 211 7.57 -18.92 4.43
CA ILE A 211 8.45 -17.94 5.10
C ILE A 211 7.83 -17.39 6.38
N VAL A 212 6.50 -17.19 6.45
CA VAL A 212 5.83 -16.78 7.69
C VAL A 212 6.04 -17.82 8.79
N GLY A 213 5.91 -19.10 8.46
CA GLY A 213 6.17 -20.20 9.40
C GLY A 213 7.65 -20.32 9.79
N ALA A 214 8.56 -20.13 8.83
CA ALA A 214 10.00 -20.14 9.07
C ALA A 214 10.40 -18.98 10.01
N CYS A 215 9.95 -17.75 9.74
CA CYS A 215 10.17 -16.60 10.62
C CYS A 215 9.63 -16.84 12.03
N ALA A 216 8.44 -17.43 12.18
CA ALA A 216 7.89 -17.77 13.49
C ALA A 216 8.74 -18.81 14.23
N GLY A 217 9.22 -19.84 13.54
CA GLY A 217 10.12 -20.84 14.12
C GLY A 217 11.48 -20.26 14.51
N LEU A 218 12.06 -19.42 13.67
CA LEU A 218 13.32 -18.74 13.96
C LEU A 218 13.18 -17.79 15.15
N TYR A 219 12.10 -17.01 15.21
CA TYR A 219 11.82 -16.15 16.35
C TYR A 219 11.61 -16.97 17.63
N HIS A 220 10.97 -18.15 17.54
CA HIS A 220 10.80 -19.03 18.69
C HIS A 220 12.14 -19.52 19.29
N PHE A 221 13.11 -19.89 18.44
CA PHE A 221 14.41 -20.42 18.91
C PHE A 221 15.47 -19.36 19.17
N PHE A 222 15.47 -18.26 18.41
CA PHE A 222 16.56 -17.28 18.38
C PHE A 222 16.10 -15.84 18.61
N GLY A 223 14.79 -15.61 18.78
CA GLY A 223 14.23 -14.31 19.06
C GLY A 223 14.78 -13.72 20.37
N THR A 224 15.02 -12.42 20.36
CA THR A 224 15.47 -11.64 21.51
C THR A 224 14.47 -10.53 21.82
N GLU A 225 14.52 -9.98 23.04
CA GLU A 225 13.57 -8.93 23.47
C GLU A 225 13.62 -7.65 22.61
N ASP A 226 14.73 -7.40 21.92
CA ASP A 226 14.92 -6.28 20.99
C ASP A 226 14.33 -6.52 19.60
N MET A 227 14.01 -7.77 19.22
CA MET A 227 13.32 -8.09 17.97
C MET A 227 11.82 -7.78 18.07
N LYS A 228 11.49 -6.50 18.00
CA LYS A 228 10.12 -5.98 18.05
C LYS A 228 9.62 -5.58 16.66
N SER A 229 8.31 -5.64 16.47
CA SER A 229 7.67 -5.08 15.27
C SER A 229 7.87 -3.57 15.20
N GLU A 230 8.02 -3.04 13.98
CA GLU A 230 7.98 -1.60 13.76
C GLU A 230 6.57 -1.05 14.05
N GLU A 231 6.50 -0.01 14.89
CA GLU A 231 5.25 0.68 15.17
C GLU A 231 4.73 1.40 13.91
N ASN A 232 3.41 1.39 13.70
CA ASN A 232 2.74 2.07 12.58
C ASN A 232 3.20 1.61 11.19
N PHE A 233 3.58 0.34 11.05
CA PHE A 233 3.89 -0.27 9.77
C PHE A 233 2.62 -0.76 9.04
N PRO A 234 2.49 -0.56 7.71
CA PRO A 234 3.43 0.13 6.82
C PRO A 234 3.32 1.67 6.90
N PRO A 235 4.41 2.42 6.66
CA PRO A 235 4.33 3.87 6.57
C PRO A 235 3.41 4.31 5.41
N PRO A 236 2.67 5.41 5.55
CA PRO A 236 1.82 5.93 4.47
C PRO A 236 2.69 6.40 3.30
N GLU A 237 2.23 6.21 2.05
CA GLU A 237 3.05 6.57 0.88
C GLU A 237 3.42 8.05 0.83
N SER A 238 2.58 8.92 1.39
CA SER A 238 2.85 10.35 1.53
C SER A 238 4.04 10.69 2.44
N SER A 239 4.54 9.74 3.26
CA SER A 239 5.72 9.98 4.09
C SER A 239 7.04 9.78 3.34
N TYR A 240 7.01 9.16 2.15
CA TYR A 240 8.22 8.87 1.36
C TYR A 240 8.08 9.17 -0.14
N LYS A 241 6.93 9.67 -0.58
CA LYS A 241 6.69 10.17 -1.94
C LYS A 241 6.32 11.64 -1.96
N THR A 242 6.68 12.32 -3.05
CA THR A 242 6.28 13.69 -3.34
C THR A 242 4.79 13.77 -3.72
N PRO A 243 4.13 14.92 -3.53
CA PRO A 243 2.77 15.15 -4.02
C PRO A 243 2.60 14.86 -5.52
N GLU A 244 3.65 15.08 -6.31
CA GLU A 244 3.71 14.75 -7.74
C GLU A 244 3.65 13.24 -8.01
N GLU A 245 4.37 12.43 -7.23
CA GLU A 245 4.40 10.96 -7.38
C GLU A 245 3.09 10.28 -6.97
N ILE A 246 2.32 10.91 -6.08
CA ILE A 246 1.00 10.43 -5.64
C ILE A 246 -0.16 11.26 -6.22
N ARG A 247 0.10 12.06 -7.25
CA ARG A 247 -0.91 12.91 -7.90
C ARG A 247 -1.94 12.05 -8.66
N GLU A 248 -3.20 12.16 -8.28
CA GLU A 248 -4.30 11.37 -8.86
C GLU A 248 -4.95 12.04 -10.08
N PHE A 249 -4.89 13.37 -10.17
CA PHE A 249 -5.59 14.16 -11.18
C PHE A 249 -4.66 15.21 -11.80
N VAL A 250 -4.82 15.43 -13.11
CA VAL A 250 -4.17 16.50 -13.85
C VAL A 250 -5.18 17.08 -14.82
N VAL A 251 -5.27 18.41 -14.91
CA VAL A 251 -6.03 19.10 -15.98
C VAL A 251 -5.05 19.80 -16.90
N LYS A 252 -5.26 19.63 -18.21
CA LYS A 252 -4.56 20.32 -19.28
C LYS A 252 -5.56 21.07 -20.14
N SER A 253 -5.15 22.23 -20.66
CA SER A 253 -5.99 23.03 -21.55
C SER A 253 -5.19 23.74 -22.63
N ALA A 254 -5.84 24.00 -23.75
CA ALA A 254 -5.36 24.91 -24.79
C ALA A 254 -6.53 25.57 -25.52
N VAL A 255 -6.22 26.68 -26.19
CA VAL A 255 -7.18 27.46 -26.99
C VAL A 255 -6.91 27.25 -28.47
N GLY A 256 -7.96 26.99 -29.22
CA GLY A 256 -7.95 26.80 -30.66
C GLY A 256 -8.26 28.09 -31.41
N GLN A 257 -9.21 28.00 -32.35
CA GLN A 257 -9.73 29.15 -33.07
C GLN A 257 -10.38 30.15 -32.12
N GLU A 258 -10.02 31.42 -32.26
CA GLU A 258 -10.49 32.51 -31.41
C GLU A 258 -10.66 33.78 -32.25
N ASP A 259 -11.86 34.34 -32.22
CA ASP A 259 -12.22 35.62 -32.81
C ASP A 259 -13.34 36.29 -32.01
N HIS A 260 -13.85 37.43 -32.48
CA HIS A 260 -14.92 38.16 -31.80
C HIS A 260 -16.28 37.45 -31.79
N ARG A 261 -16.41 36.29 -32.45
CA ARG A 261 -17.61 35.47 -32.45
C ARG A 261 -17.45 34.25 -31.56
N ALA A 262 -16.29 33.62 -31.55
CA ALA A 262 -16.12 32.35 -30.85
C ALA A 262 -14.73 32.13 -30.28
N THR A 263 -14.70 31.43 -29.14
CA THR A 263 -13.48 30.92 -28.49
C THR A 263 -13.56 29.40 -28.37
N GLN A 264 -12.69 28.70 -29.09
CA GLN A 264 -12.56 27.25 -29.06
C GLN A 264 -11.57 26.80 -27.98
N VAL A 265 -11.95 25.83 -27.16
CA VAL A 265 -11.14 25.33 -26.04
C VAL A 265 -11.14 23.80 -26.04
N LEU A 266 -9.98 23.22 -25.73
CA LEU A 266 -9.83 21.79 -25.43
C LEU A 266 -9.43 21.64 -23.96
N ILE A 267 -10.24 20.91 -23.20
CA ILE A 267 -9.93 20.52 -21.82
C ILE A 267 -9.67 19.01 -21.81
N SER A 268 -8.53 18.62 -21.26
CA SER A 268 -8.18 17.23 -20.99
C SER A 268 -7.95 17.05 -19.49
N PHE A 269 -8.54 16.03 -18.87
CA PHE A 269 -8.24 15.71 -17.48
C PHE A 269 -8.02 14.22 -17.26
N THR A 270 -7.13 13.85 -16.34
CA THR A 270 -6.85 12.45 -16.02
C THR A 270 -7.49 12.00 -14.71
N ASN A 271 -8.11 10.82 -14.69
CA ASN A 271 -8.33 10.04 -13.47
C ASN A 271 -7.25 8.96 -13.41
N GLU A 272 -6.24 9.18 -12.59
CA GLU A 272 -5.12 8.27 -12.34
C GLU A 272 -5.00 7.96 -10.85
N THR A 273 -6.16 7.85 -10.19
CA THR A 273 -6.25 7.48 -8.78
C THR A 273 -5.42 6.22 -8.49
N LEU A 274 -4.65 6.25 -7.40
CA LEU A 274 -3.68 5.20 -7.09
C LEU A 274 -3.77 4.68 -5.66
N LEU A 275 -4.50 5.36 -4.76
CA LEU A 275 -4.58 5.01 -3.34
C LEU A 275 -6.02 4.85 -2.82
N PRO A 276 -6.78 3.83 -3.25
CA PRO A 276 -6.51 2.88 -4.34
C PRO A 276 -7.03 3.39 -5.70
N PRO A 277 -6.68 2.71 -6.81
CA PRO A 277 -7.30 2.96 -8.10
C PRO A 277 -8.82 2.79 -8.05
N ARG A 278 -9.55 3.80 -8.53
CA ARG A 278 -11.02 3.83 -8.47
C ARG A 278 -11.63 4.49 -9.69
N TYR A 279 -12.84 4.04 -10.02
CA TYR A 279 -13.71 4.78 -10.92
C TYR A 279 -14.39 5.91 -10.15
N LEU A 280 -14.49 7.07 -10.78
CA LEU A 280 -15.28 8.19 -10.26
C LEU A 280 -16.77 7.88 -10.41
N LYS A 281 -17.60 8.34 -9.48
CA LYS A 281 -19.06 8.32 -9.62
C LYS A 281 -19.51 9.51 -10.47
N GLU A 282 -18.91 10.66 -10.23
CA GLU A 282 -19.06 11.87 -11.04
C GLU A 282 -17.74 12.65 -11.15
N ALA A 283 -17.60 13.38 -12.26
CA ALA A 283 -16.61 14.43 -12.42
C ALA A 283 -17.28 15.71 -12.94
N ARG A 284 -16.82 16.87 -12.49
CA ARG A 284 -17.26 18.17 -12.99
C ARG A 284 -16.07 19.04 -13.33
N ALA A 285 -16.13 19.78 -14.42
CA ALA A 285 -15.11 20.78 -14.75
C ALA A 285 -15.78 22.13 -14.99
N ARG A 286 -15.14 23.22 -14.56
CA ARG A 286 -15.63 24.58 -14.82
C ARG A 286 -14.61 25.41 -15.57
N TYR A 287 -15.07 26.02 -16.67
CA TYR A 287 -14.36 27.04 -17.43
C TYR A 287 -15.03 28.39 -17.16
N TYR A 288 -14.27 29.36 -16.67
CA TYR A 288 -14.71 30.67 -16.22
C TYR A 288 -14.45 31.74 -17.28
N PHE A 289 -15.47 32.52 -17.62
CA PHE A 289 -15.44 33.55 -18.68
C PHE A 289 -16.29 34.75 -18.27
N ASN A 290 -16.12 35.90 -18.93
CA ASN A 290 -16.87 37.12 -18.67
C ASN A 290 -17.63 37.55 -19.93
N ILE A 291 -18.81 38.16 -19.76
CA ILE A 291 -19.66 38.64 -20.87
C ILE A 291 -20.02 40.12 -20.76
N SER A 292 -19.28 40.89 -19.96
CA SER A 292 -19.56 42.30 -19.69
C SER A 292 -19.56 43.14 -20.98
N GLU A 293 -18.76 42.77 -21.96
CA GLU A 293 -18.66 43.40 -23.26
C GLU A 293 -19.94 43.27 -24.10
N LEU A 294 -20.78 42.27 -23.82
CA LEU A 294 -22.07 42.05 -24.49
C LEU A 294 -23.15 43.03 -23.98
N PHE A 295 -23.06 43.45 -22.71
CA PHE A 295 -24.12 44.24 -22.05
C PHE A 295 -24.35 45.61 -22.69
N GLN A 296 -23.29 46.24 -23.21
CA GLN A 296 -23.40 47.53 -23.91
C GLN A 296 -24.26 47.45 -25.18
N TYR A 297 -24.47 46.24 -25.73
CA TYR A 297 -25.30 45.97 -26.90
C TYR A 297 -26.65 45.33 -26.55
N GLY A 298 -27.01 45.29 -25.25
CA GLY A 298 -28.27 44.71 -24.78
C GLY A 298 -28.34 43.19 -24.87
N GLN A 299 -27.20 42.53 -25.09
CA GLN A 299 -27.06 41.08 -25.10
C GLN A 299 -26.86 40.54 -23.69
N THR A 300 -27.07 39.24 -23.54
CA THR A 300 -27.01 38.53 -22.25
C THR A 300 -26.35 37.15 -22.43
N VAL A 301 -26.16 36.41 -21.34
CA VAL A 301 -25.67 35.02 -21.41
C VAL A 301 -26.49 34.10 -22.33
N LYS A 302 -27.75 34.45 -22.63
CA LYS A 302 -28.61 33.69 -23.55
C LYS A 302 -28.19 33.79 -25.01
N ASP A 303 -27.38 34.79 -25.35
CA ASP A 303 -26.82 34.99 -26.68
C ASP A 303 -25.53 34.17 -26.89
N ILE A 304 -25.00 33.59 -25.81
CA ILE A 304 -23.88 32.65 -25.86
C ILE A 304 -24.39 31.21 -25.99
N LYS A 305 -23.89 30.53 -27.02
CA LYS A 305 -24.09 29.11 -27.25
C LYS A 305 -22.81 28.33 -26.96
N VAL A 306 -22.98 27.14 -26.41
CA VAL A 306 -21.91 26.13 -26.30
C VAL A 306 -22.04 25.17 -27.47
N ASP A 307 -21.03 25.16 -28.34
CA ASP A 307 -20.90 24.16 -29.41
C ASP A 307 -19.94 23.06 -28.96
N ILE A 308 -20.46 21.88 -28.63
CA ILE A 308 -19.64 20.71 -28.26
C ILE A 308 -19.12 20.06 -29.54
N GLN A 309 -17.83 20.21 -29.79
CA GLN A 309 -17.16 19.74 -31.01
C GLN A 309 -16.56 18.35 -30.86
N TYR A 310 -16.16 17.99 -29.64
CA TYR A 310 -15.74 16.65 -29.28
C TYR A 310 -16.11 16.32 -27.84
N ASP A 311 -16.73 15.17 -27.64
CA ASP A 311 -17.00 14.56 -26.34
C ASP A 311 -16.42 13.15 -26.36
N LYS A 312 -15.34 12.93 -25.61
CA LYS A 312 -14.72 11.62 -25.52
C LYS A 312 -15.62 10.58 -24.86
N MET A 313 -16.50 10.95 -23.93
CA MET A 313 -17.42 10.00 -23.29
C MET A 313 -18.47 9.51 -24.28
N GLY A 314 -19.05 10.44 -25.04
CA GLY A 314 -20.04 10.15 -26.08
C GLY A 314 -19.46 9.42 -27.30
N SER A 315 -18.13 9.47 -27.52
CA SER A 315 -17.47 8.78 -28.66
C SER A 315 -17.11 7.32 -28.37
N GLN A 316 -17.21 6.86 -27.12
CA GLN A 316 -16.82 5.50 -26.73
C GLN A 316 -17.80 4.45 -27.25
N PRO A 317 -17.30 3.29 -27.74
CA PRO A 317 -18.16 2.20 -28.15
C PRO A 317 -19.08 1.77 -27.01
N ARG A 318 -20.40 1.74 -27.26
CA ARG A 318 -21.45 1.30 -26.31
C ARG A 318 -21.68 2.24 -25.11
N SER A 319 -21.25 3.50 -25.18
CA SER A 319 -21.66 4.52 -24.21
C SER A 319 -23.00 5.14 -24.63
N ASP A 320 -24.02 5.02 -23.78
CA ASP A 320 -25.25 5.83 -23.90
C ASP A 320 -25.10 7.17 -23.14
N SER A 321 -23.99 7.35 -22.42
CA SER A 321 -23.68 8.55 -21.64
C SER A 321 -23.08 9.64 -22.54
N LYS A 322 -23.61 10.85 -22.43
CA LYS A 322 -23.08 12.07 -23.05
C LYS A 322 -22.76 13.10 -22.00
N ILE A 323 -21.78 13.94 -22.28
CA ILE A 323 -21.45 15.06 -21.40
C ILE A 323 -22.68 15.95 -21.23
N GLN A 324 -22.96 16.31 -19.99
CA GLN A 324 -23.97 17.32 -19.66
C GLN A 324 -23.26 18.64 -19.40
N TYR A 325 -23.89 19.77 -19.70
CA TYR A 325 -23.31 21.07 -19.41
C TYR A 325 -24.36 22.14 -19.14
N GLN A 326 -23.93 23.20 -18.47
CA GLN A 326 -24.73 24.40 -18.20
C GLN A 326 -23.85 25.65 -18.13
N ILE A 327 -24.39 26.79 -18.55
CA ILE A 327 -23.78 28.10 -18.31
C ILE A 327 -24.47 28.74 -17.11
N VAL A 328 -23.68 29.28 -16.18
CA VAL A 328 -24.18 30.04 -15.03
C VAL A 328 -23.48 31.38 -14.99
N GLN A 329 -24.26 32.47 -15.07
CA GLN A 329 -23.81 33.81 -14.70
C GLN A 329 -23.99 33.96 -13.19
N TYR A 330 -22.91 34.25 -12.46
CA TYR A 330 -22.92 34.23 -10.99
C TYR A 330 -22.84 35.61 -10.35
N ASN A 331 -22.73 36.68 -11.14
CA ASN A 331 -22.86 38.06 -10.69
C ASN A 331 -23.41 38.99 -11.79
N ASP A 332 -23.73 40.23 -11.41
CA ASP A 332 -24.24 41.26 -12.32
C ASP A 332 -23.13 41.93 -13.16
N GLU A 333 -21.86 41.61 -12.89
CA GLU A 333 -20.69 42.13 -13.61
C GLU A 333 -20.38 41.32 -14.89
N GLY A 334 -21.10 40.23 -15.11
CA GLY A 334 -20.98 39.40 -16.31
C GLY A 334 -20.09 38.18 -16.14
N ASP A 335 -19.62 37.89 -14.93
CA ASP A 335 -18.83 36.69 -14.72
C ASP A 335 -19.71 35.43 -14.79
N CYS A 336 -19.22 34.47 -15.56
CA CYS A 336 -19.89 33.23 -15.88
C CYS A 336 -18.95 32.03 -15.67
N TYR A 337 -19.53 30.84 -15.54
CA TYR A 337 -18.82 29.60 -15.79
C TYR A 337 -19.65 28.67 -16.69
N LEU A 338 -18.95 27.92 -17.54
CA LEU A 338 -19.43 26.73 -18.21
C LEU A 338 -19.06 25.53 -17.36
N GLU A 339 -20.06 24.86 -16.78
CA GLU A 339 -19.86 23.63 -16.03
C GLU A 339 -20.17 22.43 -16.92
N PHE A 340 -19.22 21.49 -16.97
CA PHE A 340 -19.40 20.15 -17.53
C PHE A 340 -19.66 19.14 -16.41
N LEU A 341 -20.52 18.16 -16.67
CA LEU A 341 -20.78 17.02 -15.79
C LEU A 341 -20.63 15.72 -16.58
N TRP A 342 -19.77 14.85 -16.05
CA TRP A 342 -19.65 13.45 -16.44
C TRP A 342 -20.21 12.56 -15.32
N GLU A 343 -21.36 11.94 -15.56
CA GLU A 343 -21.98 10.96 -14.64
C GLU A 343 -22.22 9.61 -15.33
N GLY A 344 -22.40 8.56 -14.53
CA GLY A 344 -22.86 7.26 -15.03
C GLY A 344 -21.84 6.52 -15.90
N TYR A 345 -20.60 7.00 -15.98
CA TYR A 345 -19.54 6.43 -16.82
C TYR A 345 -18.34 6.02 -15.97
N LYS A 346 -18.01 4.71 -16.00
CA LYS A 346 -16.86 4.15 -15.27
C LYS A 346 -15.58 4.46 -16.02
N TYR A 347 -14.88 5.49 -15.56
CA TYR A 347 -13.74 6.03 -16.28
C TYR A 347 -12.44 6.05 -15.48
N TYR A 348 -11.34 5.67 -16.12
CA TYR A 348 -9.95 5.72 -15.62
C TYR A 348 -9.02 6.05 -16.80
N GLY A 349 -8.14 7.05 -16.68
CA GLY A 349 -7.28 7.60 -17.74
C GLY A 349 -7.55 9.09 -18.08
N ALA A 350 -7.18 9.57 -19.28
CA ALA A 350 -7.47 10.94 -19.81
C ALA A 350 -8.84 11.17 -20.52
N MET A 351 -9.73 12.00 -19.97
CA MET A 351 -11.00 12.43 -20.58
C MET A 351 -10.78 13.74 -21.34
N ASP A 352 -11.36 13.89 -22.53
CA ASP A 352 -11.19 15.09 -23.37
C ASP A 352 -12.56 15.66 -23.77
N VAL A 353 -12.72 16.97 -23.66
CA VAL A 353 -13.85 17.74 -24.22
C VAL A 353 -13.32 18.92 -25.03
N GLN A 354 -13.79 19.05 -26.26
CA GLN A 354 -13.57 20.23 -27.10
C GLN A 354 -14.89 20.95 -27.30
N PHE A 355 -14.90 22.25 -27.03
CA PHE A 355 -16.08 23.09 -27.19
C PHE A 355 -15.71 24.46 -27.75
N ALA A 356 -16.71 25.19 -28.23
CA ALA A 356 -16.60 26.61 -28.48
C ALA A 356 -17.70 27.37 -27.72
N LEU A 357 -17.33 28.49 -27.09
CA LEU A 357 -18.27 29.54 -26.70
C LEU A 357 -18.52 30.38 -27.95
N VAL A 358 -19.77 30.51 -28.37
CA VAL A 358 -20.16 31.18 -29.62
C VAL A 358 -21.21 32.23 -29.33
N ASP A 359 -20.90 33.49 -29.64
CA ASP A 359 -21.89 34.54 -29.77
C ASP A 359 -22.72 34.30 -31.04
N GLU A 360 -24.02 34.05 -30.88
CA GLU A 360 -24.95 33.85 -32.00
C GLU A 360 -25.64 35.16 -32.44
N THR A 361 -25.49 36.23 -31.67
CA THR A 361 -26.21 37.49 -31.88
C THR A 361 -25.22 38.59 -32.24
N PRO A 362 -25.09 39.00 -33.52
CA PRO A 362 -24.28 40.17 -33.84
C PRO A 362 -24.96 41.44 -33.31
N ASN A 363 -24.17 42.50 -33.08
CA ASN A 363 -24.67 43.81 -32.71
C ASN A 363 -25.44 44.50 -33.87
N ALA A 364 -25.90 45.73 -33.64
CA ALA A 364 -26.66 46.49 -34.64
C ALA A 364 -25.89 46.76 -35.95
N ASP A 365 -24.56 46.70 -35.92
CA ASP A 365 -23.66 46.90 -37.05
C ASP A 365 -23.25 45.58 -37.73
N TYR A 366 -23.87 44.46 -37.36
CA TYR A 366 -23.58 43.10 -37.85
C TYR A 366 -22.18 42.58 -37.46
N GLU A 367 -21.63 43.07 -36.34
CA GLU A 367 -20.36 42.64 -35.78
C GLU A 367 -20.59 41.82 -34.50
N PHE A 368 -19.78 40.77 -34.30
CA PHE A 368 -19.74 40.06 -33.04
C PHE A 368 -18.76 40.75 -32.08
N VAL A 369 -19.00 40.65 -30.79
CA VAL A 369 -18.36 41.51 -29.79
C VAL A 369 -17.76 40.73 -28.62
N LEU A 370 -17.70 39.39 -28.71
CA LEU A 370 -17.07 38.53 -27.71
C LEU A 370 -15.61 38.95 -27.51
N ASP A 371 -15.19 39.10 -26.25
CA ASP A 371 -13.82 39.46 -25.90
C ASP A 371 -13.24 38.46 -24.89
N PRO A 372 -12.53 37.42 -25.35
CA PRO A 372 -11.97 36.41 -24.46
C PRO A 372 -10.77 36.91 -23.64
N THR A 373 -10.31 38.15 -23.84
CA THR A 373 -9.13 38.66 -23.12
C THR A 373 -9.40 38.99 -21.65
N ASN A 374 -10.68 39.11 -21.26
CA ASN A 374 -11.12 39.31 -19.88
C ASN A 374 -11.53 37.99 -19.18
N ASP A 375 -11.47 36.84 -19.87
CA ASP A 375 -11.88 35.54 -19.35
C ASP A 375 -10.83 34.96 -18.38
N TYR A 376 -11.24 34.64 -17.15
CA TYR A 376 -10.36 34.06 -16.14
C TYR A 376 -9.68 32.77 -16.61
N SER A 377 -10.46 31.82 -17.18
CA SER A 377 -9.91 30.56 -17.68
C SER A 377 -9.17 30.71 -19.01
N ARG A 378 -9.21 31.86 -19.68
CA ARG A 378 -8.43 32.10 -20.91
C ARG A 378 -7.04 32.63 -20.61
N GLU A 379 -6.88 33.35 -19.51
CA GLU A 379 -5.68 34.08 -19.15
C GLU A 379 -4.45 33.17 -19.12
N GLY A 380 -3.44 33.47 -19.95
CA GLY A 380 -2.18 32.72 -19.98
C GLY A 380 -2.25 31.34 -20.63
N GLN A 381 -3.39 30.92 -21.20
CA GLN A 381 -3.46 29.68 -21.98
C GLN A 381 -2.58 29.73 -23.23
N VAL A 382 -1.97 28.59 -23.55
CA VAL A 382 -1.33 28.36 -24.84
C VAL A 382 -2.38 28.28 -25.95
N THR A 383 -2.03 28.77 -27.14
CA THR A 383 -2.93 28.80 -28.28
C THR A 383 -2.35 28.04 -29.47
N GLU A 384 -3.20 27.45 -30.32
CA GLU A 384 -2.79 26.84 -31.60
C GLU A 384 -1.93 27.80 -32.42
N LYS A 385 -2.37 29.05 -32.54
CA LYS A 385 -1.68 30.11 -33.28
C LYS A 385 -0.31 30.43 -32.67
N GLY A 386 -0.21 30.47 -31.33
CA GLY A 386 1.03 30.75 -30.62
C GLY A 386 2.06 29.63 -30.75
N LEU A 387 1.62 28.38 -30.79
CA LEU A 387 2.49 27.21 -30.90
C LEU A 387 2.73 26.74 -32.34
N GLY A 388 1.91 27.17 -33.30
CA GLY A 388 1.98 26.72 -34.69
C GLY A 388 1.64 25.23 -34.85
N LYS A 389 0.74 24.71 -34.01
CA LYS A 389 0.33 23.29 -33.94
C LYS A 389 -1.18 23.15 -33.96
N SER A 390 -1.66 21.93 -34.16
CA SER A 390 -3.09 21.61 -34.01
C SER A 390 -3.50 21.51 -32.54
N LEU A 391 -4.77 21.81 -32.23
CA LEU A 391 -5.27 22.01 -30.86
C LEU A 391 -5.01 20.82 -29.95
N ASN A 392 -5.09 19.60 -30.47
CA ASN A 392 -4.83 18.36 -29.75
C ASN A 392 -3.36 18.15 -29.37
N GLU A 393 -2.43 18.90 -29.95
CA GLU A 393 -0.99 18.87 -29.62
C GLU A 393 -0.57 20.01 -28.68
N CYS A 394 -1.48 20.93 -28.40
CA CYS A 394 -1.25 22.13 -27.59
C CYS A 394 -1.47 21.98 -26.07
N PRO A 395 -2.32 21.09 -25.52
CA PRO A 395 -2.71 21.20 -24.11
C PRO A 395 -1.53 21.03 -23.16
N THR A 396 -1.38 21.98 -22.24
CA THR A 396 -0.41 21.95 -21.14
C THR A 396 -1.15 21.95 -19.81
N GLU A 397 -0.48 21.52 -18.72
CA GLU A 397 -1.07 21.64 -17.37
C GLU A 397 -1.53 23.07 -17.10
N TYR A 398 -2.74 23.22 -16.57
CA TYR A 398 -3.38 24.53 -16.43
C TYR A 398 -4.32 24.54 -15.23
N ASP A 399 -4.23 25.57 -14.40
CA ASP A 399 -4.84 25.64 -13.06
C ASP A 399 -6.03 26.59 -12.96
N LYS A 400 -6.32 27.42 -13.97
CA LYS A 400 -7.53 28.28 -13.98
C LYS A 400 -8.78 27.58 -14.52
N ILE A 401 -8.77 26.26 -14.57
CA ILE A 401 -9.94 25.41 -14.80
C ILE A 401 -10.02 24.49 -13.60
N THR A 402 -11.17 24.49 -12.91
CA THR A 402 -11.35 23.64 -11.73
C THR A 402 -11.91 22.29 -12.14
N LEU A 403 -11.34 21.20 -11.60
CA LEU A 403 -11.90 19.85 -11.68
C LEU A 403 -12.40 19.44 -10.29
N TYR A 404 -13.61 18.90 -10.25
CA TYR A 404 -14.20 18.29 -9.09
C TYR A 404 -14.42 16.80 -9.36
N ALA A 405 -14.06 15.96 -8.40
CA ALA A 405 -14.29 14.53 -8.45
C ALA A 405 -15.09 14.11 -7.21
N ASP A 406 -16.22 13.45 -7.43
CA ASP A 406 -17.13 13.00 -6.37
C ASP A 406 -17.44 14.09 -5.32
N GLY A 407 -17.77 15.30 -5.81
CA GLY A 407 -18.12 16.45 -4.99
C GLY A 407 -16.95 17.24 -4.38
N LYS A 408 -15.69 16.82 -4.55
CA LYS A 408 -14.51 17.52 -3.99
C LYS A 408 -13.73 18.25 -5.06
N LEU A 409 -13.19 19.44 -4.74
CA LEU A 409 -12.23 20.13 -5.61
C LEU A 409 -10.90 19.36 -5.60
N VAL A 410 -10.50 18.83 -6.76
CA VAL A 410 -9.27 18.01 -6.90
C VAL A 410 -8.20 18.67 -7.78
N TRP A 411 -8.54 19.73 -8.50
CA TRP A 411 -7.60 20.49 -9.31
C TRP A 411 -8.08 21.91 -9.56
N GLY A 412 -7.12 22.82 -9.68
CA GLY A 412 -7.33 24.19 -10.14
C GLY A 412 -7.88 25.12 -9.08
N THR A 413 -7.89 26.40 -9.41
CA THR A 413 -8.34 27.48 -8.54
C THR A 413 -9.49 28.22 -9.21
N PRO A 414 -10.65 28.40 -8.56
CA PRO A 414 -11.73 29.23 -9.09
C PRO A 414 -11.39 30.73 -8.96
N PRO A 415 -12.06 31.63 -9.69
CA PRO A 415 -12.03 33.06 -9.41
C PRO A 415 -12.41 33.36 -7.94
N GLU A 416 -11.77 34.32 -7.30
CA GLU A 416 -11.99 34.64 -5.88
C GLU A 416 -13.45 35.02 -5.55
N ASN A 417 -14.16 35.60 -6.52
CA ASN A 417 -15.55 36.03 -6.39
C ASN A 417 -16.57 34.95 -6.82
N CYS A 418 -16.12 33.78 -7.29
CA CYS A 418 -17.01 32.69 -7.67
C CYS A 418 -17.56 32.00 -6.41
N PRO A 419 -18.89 31.91 -6.25
CA PRO A 419 -19.47 31.19 -5.12
C PRO A 419 -19.20 29.68 -5.24
N ASP A 420 -19.00 29.04 -4.09
CA ASP A 420 -18.92 27.58 -4.02
C ASP A 420 -20.23 26.93 -4.47
N PRO A 421 -20.17 25.80 -5.21
CA PRO A 421 -21.35 25.02 -5.50
C PRO A 421 -22.02 24.46 -4.23
N GLU A 422 -23.34 24.38 -4.21
CA GLU A 422 -24.09 23.75 -3.10
C GLU A 422 -23.76 22.26 -2.91
N TRP A 423 -23.37 21.58 -3.99
CA TRP A 423 -22.95 20.17 -3.96
C TRP A 423 -21.47 19.99 -3.58
N LEU A 424 -20.71 21.08 -3.39
CA LEU A 424 -19.31 21.01 -3.01
C LEU A 424 -19.20 20.39 -1.62
N VAL A 425 -18.62 19.21 -1.57
CA VAL A 425 -18.07 18.65 -0.35
C VAL A 425 -16.78 19.39 -0.12
N LYS A 426 -16.86 20.45 0.68
CA LYS A 426 -15.67 21.00 1.29
C LYS A 426 -15.08 19.88 2.11
N ASP A 427 -13.80 19.59 1.89
CA ASP A 427 -13.05 19.06 2.99
C ASP A 427 -13.31 20.07 4.12
N ASP A 428 -13.89 19.61 5.23
CA ASP A 428 -13.60 20.27 6.49
C ASP A 428 -12.10 20.57 6.44
N GLU A 429 -11.67 21.78 6.86
CA GLU A 429 -10.23 22.10 6.95
C GLU A 429 -9.48 20.82 7.29
N PRO A 430 -8.29 20.56 6.74
CA PRO A 430 -7.45 19.59 7.38
C PRO A 430 -7.20 20.12 8.80
N THR A 431 -8.06 19.76 9.76
CA THR A 431 -7.59 18.84 10.75
C THR A 431 -7.01 17.66 9.96
N ASN A 432 -5.80 17.84 9.44
CA ASN A 432 -4.77 16.98 9.97
C ASN A 432 -5.12 16.93 11.45
N PRO A 433 -5.48 15.78 12.03
CA PRO A 433 -4.92 15.60 13.34
C PRO A 433 -3.44 15.98 13.07
N PRO A 434 -2.85 17.00 13.73
CA PRO A 434 -1.44 16.82 14.02
C PRO A 434 -1.38 15.36 14.44
N VAL A 435 -0.50 14.53 13.84
CA VAL A 435 -0.16 13.23 14.45
C VAL A 435 -0.32 13.47 15.92
N PRO A 436 -1.36 12.94 16.60
CA PRO A 436 -1.70 13.55 17.86
C PRO A 436 -0.45 13.28 18.66
N THR A 437 0.28 14.35 18.95
CA THR A 437 0.75 14.54 20.29
C THR A 437 -0.56 14.49 21.04
N LYS A 438 -1.01 13.26 21.35
CA LYS A 438 -2.18 12.99 22.16
C LYS A 438 -1.88 13.87 23.35
N LYS A 439 -2.59 14.99 23.45
CA LYS A 439 -2.30 15.98 24.47
C LYS A 439 -2.77 15.28 25.72
N VAL A 440 -1.82 14.64 26.40
CA VAL A 440 -2.13 13.78 27.52
C VAL A 440 -2.76 14.66 28.59
N SER A 441 -4.05 14.43 28.83
CA SER A 441 -4.78 15.08 29.91
C SER A 441 -4.55 14.22 31.14
N TYR A 442 -3.32 14.29 31.68
CA TYR A 442 -2.92 13.42 32.78
C TYR A 442 -3.95 13.52 33.92
N GLY A 443 -4.50 12.38 34.31
CA GLY A 443 -5.54 12.20 35.32
C GLY A 443 -6.96 12.01 34.81
N ASP A 444 -7.30 12.34 33.56
CA ASP A 444 -8.65 12.20 32.96
C ASP A 444 -8.76 10.82 32.30
N VAL A 445 -8.92 9.79 33.13
CA VAL A 445 -8.84 8.37 32.74
C VAL A 445 -10.08 7.93 31.97
N ASN A 446 -11.25 8.47 32.32
CA ASN A 446 -12.51 8.14 31.66
C ASN A 446 -12.78 8.98 30.39
N CYS A 447 -11.94 9.97 30.10
CA CYS A 447 -12.02 10.89 28.96
C CYS A 447 -13.30 11.74 28.94
N ASP A 448 -13.86 12.09 30.10
CA ASP A 448 -15.05 12.95 30.19
C ASP A 448 -14.71 14.46 30.25
N GLY A 449 -13.41 14.79 30.36
CA GLY A 449 -12.89 16.15 30.35
C GLY A 449 -12.66 16.76 31.73
N ASP A 450 -13.04 16.06 32.80
CA ASP A 450 -12.75 16.42 34.19
C ASP A 450 -11.74 15.42 34.80
N VAL A 451 -10.99 15.87 35.82
CA VAL A 451 -10.10 14.99 36.59
C VAL A 451 -10.66 14.90 38.00
N ASP A 452 -11.35 13.80 38.31
CA ASP A 452 -12.06 13.63 39.57
C ASP A 452 -11.89 12.22 40.19
N VAL A 453 -12.73 11.88 41.18
CA VAL A 453 -12.64 10.60 41.89
C VAL A 453 -13.01 9.43 40.97
N SER A 454 -13.85 9.65 39.96
CA SER A 454 -14.29 8.64 39.00
C SER A 454 -13.12 8.10 38.19
N ASP A 455 -12.15 8.96 37.83
CA ASP A 455 -10.92 8.57 37.14
C ASP A 455 -10.05 7.65 38.00
N ALA A 456 -9.83 8.05 39.26
CA ALA A 456 -9.06 7.26 40.21
C ALA A 456 -9.72 5.88 40.47
N VAL A 457 -11.05 5.83 40.53
CA VAL A 457 -11.81 4.59 40.71
C VAL A 457 -11.75 3.71 39.46
N LEU A 458 -11.87 4.29 38.26
CA LEU A 458 -11.77 3.56 37.01
C LEU A 458 -10.38 2.95 36.82
N LEU A 459 -9.32 3.72 37.08
CA LEU A 459 -7.93 3.24 37.03
C LEU A 459 -7.67 2.14 38.08
N ALA A 460 -8.17 2.31 39.31
CA ALA A 460 -8.04 1.30 40.35
C ALA A 460 -8.70 -0.05 39.96
N ARG A 461 -9.91 0.01 39.36
CA ARG A 461 -10.62 -1.19 38.89
C ARG A 461 -9.89 -1.84 37.71
N PHE A 462 -9.37 -1.04 36.78
CA PHE A 462 -8.60 -1.53 35.64
C PHE A 462 -7.30 -2.23 36.08
N ILE A 463 -6.53 -1.64 37.00
CA ILE A 463 -5.31 -2.26 37.56
C ILE A 463 -5.63 -3.54 38.35
N ALA A 464 -6.82 -3.63 38.95
CA ALA A 464 -7.30 -4.83 39.63
C ALA A 464 -7.89 -5.90 38.69
N GLU A 465 -7.75 -5.74 37.37
CA GLU A 465 -8.26 -6.65 36.32
C GLU A 465 -9.78 -6.90 36.40
N ASP A 466 -10.56 -5.90 36.84
CA ASP A 466 -12.02 -5.96 36.79
C ASP A 466 -12.51 -5.97 35.33
N SER A 467 -13.16 -7.07 34.91
CA SER A 467 -13.63 -7.28 33.53
C SER A 467 -14.64 -6.25 33.02
N GLU A 468 -15.28 -5.48 33.91
CA GLU A 468 -16.22 -4.41 33.53
C GLU A 468 -15.55 -3.03 33.43
N ALA A 469 -14.30 -2.88 33.89
CA ALA A 469 -13.57 -1.64 33.84
C ALA A 469 -12.75 -1.55 32.54
N THR A 470 -13.34 -0.94 31.50
CA THR A 470 -12.66 -0.73 30.22
C THR A 470 -12.13 0.70 30.11
N ILE A 471 -10.84 0.86 29.86
CA ILE A 471 -10.20 2.15 29.57
C ILE A 471 -9.82 2.16 28.07
N GLY A 472 -10.25 3.20 27.35
CA GLY A 472 -9.88 3.38 25.94
C GLY A 472 -8.42 3.79 25.76
N GLU A 473 -7.88 3.71 24.54
CA GLU A 473 -6.46 4.02 24.25
C GLU A 473 -6.01 5.42 24.70
N GLN A 474 -6.90 6.41 24.70
CA GLN A 474 -6.58 7.75 25.21
C GLN A 474 -6.58 7.80 26.74
N GLY A 475 -7.50 7.08 27.38
CA GLY A 475 -7.59 6.99 28.83
C GLY A 475 -6.37 6.29 29.44
N LEU A 476 -5.80 5.30 28.74
CA LEU A 476 -4.55 4.65 29.15
C LEU A 476 -3.36 5.61 29.18
N LEU A 477 -3.32 6.56 28.24
CA LEU A 477 -2.27 7.59 28.21
C LEU A 477 -2.51 8.65 29.28
N ASN A 478 -3.75 9.06 29.48
CA ASN A 478 -4.12 9.99 30.55
C ASN A 478 -3.86 9.38 31.95
N ALA A 479 -3.91 8.05 32.07
CA ALA A 479 -3.69 7.34 33.32
C ALA A 479 -2.23 7.33 33.80
N ASP A 480 -1.23 7.46 32.91
CA ASP A 480 0.21 7.46 33.25
C ASP A 480 0.64 8.80 33.86
N CYS A 481 0.18 9.09 35.07
CA CYS A 481 0.44 10.36 35.75
C CYS A 481 1.91 10.53 36.18
N LEU A 482 2.70 9.45 36.21
CA LEU A 482 4.16 9.48 36.45
C LEU A 482 4.99 9.73 35.19
N ALA A 483 4.43 9.55 33.99
CA ALA A 483 5.10 9.64 32.70
C ALA A 483 6.32 8.70 32.58
N ASP A 484 6.17 7.48 33.10
CA ASP A 484 7.16 6.40 33.03
C ASP A 484 6.75 5.23 32.13
N ASN A 485 5.56 5.32 31.52
CA ASN A 485 4.89 4.30 30.70
C ASN A 485 4.41 3.05 31.45
N ASP A 486 4.33 3.08 32.79
CA ASP A 486 3.81 1.99 33.61
C ASP A 486 2.60 2.45 34.42
N LEU A 487 1.47 1.72 34.35
CA LEU A 487 0.28 2.03 35.15
C LEU A 487 0.32 1.32 36.51
N THR A 488 0.50 2.09 37.57
CA THR A 488 0.67 1.57 38.93
C THR A 488 -0.28 2.26 39.92
N PRO A 489 -0.41 1.75 41.17
CA PRO A 489 -1.14 2.45 42.21
C PRO A 489 -0.61 3.86 42.52
N ASP A 490 0.63 4.18 42.17
CA ASP A 490 1.21 5.51 42.40
C ASP A 490 0.61 6.57 41.45
N ASP A 491 0.16 6.19 40.25
CA ASP A 491 -0.61 7.05 39.36
C ASP A 491 -1.95 7.45 39.96
N ILE A 492 -2.66 6.49 40.56
CA ILE A 492 -3.92 6.72 41.28
C ILE A 492 -3.69 7.72 42.43
N VAL A 493 -2.58 7.58 43.15
CA VAL A 493 -2.21 8.49 44.25
C VAL A 493 -2.01 9.92 43.75
N LEU A 494 -1.42 10.11 42.56
CA LEU A 494 -1.26 11.43 41.95
C LEU A 494 -2.61 12.06 41.56
N ILE A 495 -3.52 11.28 40.96
CA ILE A 495 -4.89 11.74 40.66
C ILE A 495 -5.58 12.18 41.95
N LEU A 496 -5.56 11.34 43.00
CA LEU A 496 -6.19 11.65 44.28
C LEU A 496 -5.57 12.87 44.99
N LYS A 497 -4.24 13.05 44.93
CA LYS A 497 -3.57 14.25 45.47
C LYS A 497 -4.01 15.51 44.73
N TYR A 498 -4.18 15.43 43.41
CA TYR A 498 -4.69 16.55 42.63
C TYR A 498 -6.16 16.86 43.00
N VAL A 499 -7.04 15.84 43.04
CA VAL A 499 -8.46 15.99 43.42
C VAL A 499 -8.60 16.58 44.83
N ALA A 500 -7.71 16.19 45.75
CA ALA A 500 -7.62 16.75 47.10
C ALA A 500 -6.99 18.17 47.17
N LYS A 501 -6.62 18.76 46.02
CA LYS A 501 -5.94 20.06 45.88
C LYS A 501 -4.61 20.16 46.63
N MET A 502 -3.93 19.02 46.84
CA MET A 502 -2.61 18.96 47.47
C MET A 502 -1.49 19.29 46.49
N ILE A 503 -1.73 19.07 45.20
CA ILE A 503 -0.81 19.39 44.09
C ILE A 503 -1.59 20.11 42.96
N PRO A 504 -0.94 20.98 42.17
CA PRO A 504 -1.56 21.54 40.96
C PRO A 504 -1.63 20.48 39.84
N ILE A 505 -2.56 20.66 38.89
CA ILE A 505 -2.70 19.75 37.72
C ILE A 505 -1.40 19.64 36.92
N THR A 506 -0.58 20.69 36.94
CA THR A 506 0.72 20.73 36.26
C THR A 506 1.80 19.85 36.87
N THR A 507 1.51 19.14 37.97
CA THR A 507 2.38 18.11 38.56
C THR A 507 2.18 16.74 37.90
N LEU A 508 1.00 16.48 37.33
CA LEU A 508 0.73 15.22 36.63
C LEU A 508 1.52 15.18 35.30
N GLY A 509 2.10 14.03 34.98
CA GLY A 509 2.88 13.80 33.76
C GLY A 509 4.26 14.44 33.75
N LYS A 510 4.87 14.64 34.92
CA LYS A 510 6.25 15.15 35.07
C LYS A 510 7.12 14.13 35.79
N LYS A 511 8.28 13.85 35.20
CA LYS A 511 9.38 13.12 35.84
C LYS A 511 10.02 13.89 36.99
#